data_AF-A0A2U8VRA6-F1
#
_entry.id   AF-A0A2U8VRA6-F1
#
_cell.length_a   1.000
_cell.length_b   1.000
_cell.length_c   1.000
_cell.angle_alpha   90.00
_cell.angle_beta   90.00
_cell.angle_gamma   90.00
#
_symmetry.space_group_name_H-M   'P 1'
#
loop_
_entity.id
_entity.type
_entity.pdbx_description
1 polymer ?
#
loop_
_entity_poly.entity_id
_entity_poly.type
_entity_poly.pdbx_seq_one_letter_code
_entity_poly.pdbx_strand_id
1 'polypeptide(L)'
;MELAVRRYAASTRSGSRVRLKWLPTTQGGLVDLRSGILYRRGLAEGESSKRRTPVPLSKRLRAHMRRWRPQSVAHVVEFEGRPIDRLRRAWTTARKAAGLGEEVTPHILRHTFATWVVMDGVPFSKVAMALGTTEKVVEQVSGHHRPEHLLSVVESVSRRR
;
A
#
# COMPACT_ATOMS: atom_id res chain seq x y z
N MET A 1 7.06 4.16 -18.61
CA MET A 1 7.22 4.32 -17.14
C MET A 1 6.30 3.34 -16.41
N GLU A 2 6.55 2.06 -16.66
CA GLU A 2 5.49 1.07 -16.86
C GLU A 2 5.49 -0.01 -15.77
N LEU A 3 4.31 -0.36 -15.27
CA LEU A 3 3.98 -1.48 -14.37
C LEU A 3 4.31 -1.42 -12.87
N ALA A 4 5.41 -0.87 -12.36
CA ALA A 4 5.74 -1.12 -10.93
C ALA A 4 5.27 -0.11 -9.91
N VAL A 5 4.81 1.06 -10.33
CA VAL A 5 4.13 1.99 -9.41
C VAL A 5 2.76 1.41 -8.98
N ARG A 6 2.23 0.41 -9.71
CA ARG A 6 0.91 -0.19 -9.47
C ARG A 6 0.83 -1.14 -8.26
N ARG A 7 1.93 -1.66 -7.71
CA ARG A 7 1.84 -2.81 -6.78
C ARG A 7 2.14 -2.59 -5.30
N TYR A 8 2.70 -1.47 -4.85
CA TYR A 8 3.13 -1.40 -3.43
C TYR A 8 2.99 -0.06 -2.72
N ALA A 9 2.96 1.07 -3.43
CA ALA A 9 2.87 2.39 -2.78
C ALA A 9 1.45 2.72 -2.23
N ALA A 10 0.42 1.97 -2.64
CA ALA A 10 -0.98 2.27 -2.34
C ALA A 10 -1.51 1.67 -1.01
N SER A 11 -0.78 0.75 -0.38
CA SER A 11 -1.28 0.03 0.82
C SER A 11 -1.20 0.84 2.12
N THR A 12 -0.56 2.01 2.12
CA THR A 12 -0.45 2.88 3.30
C THR A 12 -1.52 3.97 3.26
N ARG A 13 -2.16 4.30 4.38
CA ARG A 13 -3.14 5.41 4.43
C ARG A 13 -2.42 6.77 4.38
N SER A 14 -3.07 7.79 3.81
CA SER A 14 -2.47 9.11 3.50
C SER A 14 -1.69 9.74 4.66
N GLY A 15 -2.24 9.73 5.88
CA GLY A 15 -1.62 10.33 7.06
C GLY A 15 -0.33 9.65 7.55
N SER A 16 -0.05 8.41 7.13
CA SER A 16 1.17 7.67 7.51
C SER A 16 2.34 7.87 6.54
N ARG A 17 2.08 8.31 5.30
CA ARG A 17 3.11 8.43 4.24
C ARG A 17 4.00 9.65 4.43
N VAL A 18 3.43 10.75 4.93
CA VAL A 18 4.11 12.05 5.10
C VAL A 18 5.15 12.00 6.23
N ARG A 19 4.96 11.11 7.21
CA ARG A 19 5.87 10.96 8.36
C ARG A 19 6.88 9.84 8.19
N LEU A 20 7.03 9.28 6.98
CA LEU A 20 8.06 8.27 6.72
C LEU A 20 9.43 8.91 6.65
N LYS A 21 10.34 8.39 7.47
CA LYS A 21 11.72 8.84 7.56
C LYS A 21 12.69 7.74 7.16
N TRP A 22 13.89 8.17 6.86
CA TRP A 22 14.99 7.29 6.49
C TRP A 22 15.76 6.72 7.68
N LEU A 23 15.61 7.35 8.84
CA LEU A 23 16.24 6.97 10.10
C LEU A 23 15.16 6.70 11.15
N PRO A 24 15.42 5.82 12.14
CA PRO A 24 14.45 5.52 13.18
C PRO A 24 14.04 6.77 13.94
N THR A 25 12.74 6.91 14.22
CA THR A 25 12.22 7.99 15.06
C THR A 25 11.10 7.50 15.97
N THR A 26 10.80 8.28 17.01
CA THR A 26 9.75 7.98 17.98
C THR A 26 8.35 8.18 17.42
N GLN A 27 8.15 9.13 16.48
CA GLN A 27 6.83 9.58 16.01
C GLN A 27 6.51 9.31 14.53
N GLY A 28 7.45 8.72 13.78
CA GLY A 28 7.31 8.50 12.34
C GLY A 28 7.77 7.11 11.91
N GLY A 29 7.14 6.59 10.85
CA GLY A 29 7.53 5.31 10.27
C GLY A 29 8.93 5.35 9.64
N LEU A 30 9.53 4.20 9.45
CA LEU A 30 10.90 4.02 8.96
C LEU A 30 10.90 3.24 7.64
N VAL A 31 11.63 3.75 6.66
CA VAL A 31 12.05 2.98 5.48
C VAL A 31 13.48 2.48 5.70
N ASP A 32 13.61 1.21 6.06
CA ASP A 32 14.91 0.56 6.19
C ASP A 32 15.31 -0.05 4.84
N LEU A 33 16.21 0.63 4.12
CA LEU A 33 16.71 0.16 2.83
C LEU A 33 17.69 -1.01 2.95
N ARG A 34 18.28 -1.25 4.13
CA ARG A 34 19.20 -2.36 4.38
C ARG A 34 18.41 -3.66 4.49
N SER A 35 17.44 -3.73 5.39
CA SER A 35 16.55 -4.90 5.52
C SER A 35 15.48 -4.96 4.42
N GLY A 36 15.16 -3.82 3.79
CA GLY A 36 14.10 -3.73 2.79
C GLY A 36 12.71 -3.74 3.41
N ILE A 37 12.56 -3.24 4.65
CA ILE A 37 11.30 -3.24 5.39
C ILE A 37 10.79 -1.80 5.54
N LEU A 38 9.48 -1.62 5.31
CA LEU A 38 8.74 -0.42 5.65
C LEU A 38 8.03 -0.63 7.00
N TYR A 39 8.53 0.05 8.02
CA TYR A 39 7.87 0.18 9.31
C TYR A 39 6.89 1.35 9.23
N ARG A 40 5.61 1.08 9.44
CA ARG A 40 4.54 2.07 9.28
C ARG A 40 4.25 2.89 10.56
N ARG A 41 5.05 2.69 11.61
CA ARG A 41 4.92 3.33 12.93
C ARG A 41 6.28 3.78 13.47
N GLY A 42 6.27 4.80 14.32
CA GLY A 42 7.43 5.19 15.12
C GLY A 42 7.70 4.22 16.27
N LEU A 43 8.90 4.26 16.84
CA LEU A 43 9.32 3.37 17.92
C LEU A 43 8.46 3.49 19.18
N ALA A 44 7.95 4.70 19.45
CA ALA A 44 7.11 4.98 20.61
C ALA A 44 5.60 4.94 20.30
N GLU A 45 5.21 4.66 19.04
CA GLU A 45 3.79 4.55 18.68
C GLU A 45 3.25 3.16 19.06
N GLY A 46 2.30 3.13 19.99
CA GLY A 46 1.58 1.91 20.38
C GLY A 46 0.78 1.29 19.23
N GLU A 47 0.37 0.03 19.40
CA GLU A 47 -0.50 -0.64 18.45
C GLU A 47 -1.94 -0.15 18.61
N SER A 48 -2.56 0.28 17.51
CA SER A 48 -3.96 0.71 17.50
C SER A 48 -4.81 -0.30 16.73
N SER A 49 -6.14 -0.19 16.83
CA SER A 49 -7.09 -0.96 16.00
C SER A 49 -6.81 -0.85 14.50
N LYS A 50 -6.15 0.23 14.06
CA LYS A 50 -5.62 0.39 12.71
C LYS A 50 -4.23 -0.27 12.64
N ARG A 51 -4.19 -1.54 12.23
CA ARG A 51 -2.97 -2.35 12.09
C ARG A 51 -1.93 -1.65 11.21
N ARG A 52 -0.70 -1.49 11.71
CA ARG A 52 0.44 -0.86 11.02
C ARG A 52 1.62 -1.84 10.92
N THR A 53 1.34 -3.09 10.58
CA THR A 53 2.31 -4.19 10.47
C THR A 53 3.49 -3.77 9.56
N PRO A 54 4.74 -4.06 9.91
CA PRO A 54 5.85 -3.87 8.97
C PRO A 54 5.61 -4.62 7.67
N VAL A 55 5.95 -4.03 6.52
CA VAL A 55 5.76 -4.67 5.21
C VAL A 55 7.06 -4.67 4.42
N PRO A 56 7.43 -5.80 3.77
CA PRO A 56 8.57 -5.83 2.87
C PRO A 56 8.38 -4.87 1.69
N LEU A 57 9.44 -4.23 1.25
CA LEU A 57 9.45 -3.45 0.02
C LEU A 57 9.63 -4.37 -1.19
N SER A 58 8.83 -4.15 -2.24
CA SER A 58 9.09 -4.82 -3.51
C SER A 58 10.47 -4.44 -4.06
N LYS A 59 11.10 -5.35 -4.83
CA LYS A 59 12.42 -5.10 -5.46
C LYS A 59 12.45 -3.77 -6.22
N ARG A 60 11.38 -3.47 -6.97
CA ARG A 60 11.29 -2.24 -7.77
C ARG A 60 11.07 -0.99 -6.93
N LEU A 61 10.24 -1.04 -5.90
CA LEU A 61 10.08 0.09 -4.97
C LEU A 61 11.40 0.37 -4.24
N ARG A 62 12.11 -0.68 -3.80
CA ARG A 62 13.42 -0.56 -3.16
C ARG A 62 14.46 0.08 -4.09
N ALA A 63 14.47 -0.27 -5.37
CA ALA A 63 15.35 0.36 -6.36
C ALA A 63 15.07 1.86 -6.50
N HIS A 64 13.81 2.26 -6.61
CA HIS A 64 13.42 3.67 -6.65
C HIS A 64 13.81 4.41 -5.37
N MET A 65 13.56 3.82 -4.19
CA MET A 65 13.91 4.44 -2.91
C MET A 65 15.43 4.61 -2.72
N ARG A 66 16.25 3.64 -3.19
CA ARG A 66 17.71 3.79 -3.18
C ARG A 66 18.17 4.97 -4.03
N ARG A 67 17.55 5.18 -5.18
CA ARG A 67 17.84 6.33 -6.06
C ARG A 67 17.40 7.66 -5.43
N TRP A 68 16.27 7.67 -4.73
CA TRP A 68 15.73 8.89 -4.10
C TRP A 68 16.41 9.27 -2.79
N ARG A 69 16.94 8.30 -2.03
CA ARG A 69 17.60 8.55 -0.75
C ARG A 69 18.64 9.68 -0.77
N PRO A 70 19.61 9.74 -1.71
CA PRO A 70 20.59 10.83 -1.73
C PRO A 70 20.01 12.20 -2.12
N GLN A 71 18.78 12.25 -2.62
CA GLN A 71 18.07 13.49 -3.01
C GLN A 71 17.20 14.06 -1.88
N SER A 72 17.30 13.48 -0.68
CA SER A 72 16.45 13.82 0.46
C SER A 72 17.28 13.94 1.73
N VAL A 73 16.84 14.81 2.63
CA VAL A 73 17.49 15.13 3.89
C VAL A 73 17.03 14.17 4.98
N ALA A 74 15.73 14.15 5.29
CA ALA A 74 15.22 13.44 6.48
C ALA A 74 14.01 12.55 6.19
N HIS A 75 13.11 13.00 5.32
CA HIS A 75 11.86 12.31 5.01
C HIS A 75 11.93 11.62 3.64
N VAL A 76 11.14 10.56 3.51
CA VAL A 76 10.99 9.83 2.24
C VAL A 76 10.22 10.67 1.21
N VAL A 77 9.33 11.54 1.70
CA VAL A 77 8.53 12.47 0.90
C VAL A 77 8.67 13.86 1.52
N GLU A 78 9.52 14.68 0.91
CA GLU A 78 9.82 16.04 1.37
C GLU A 78 9.94 17.04 0.22
N PHE A 79 9.93 18.31 0.59
CA PHE A 79 10.35 19.44 -0.21
C PHE A 79 11.30 20.28 0.64
N GLU A 80 12.52 20.50 0.16
CA GLU A 80 13.57 21.28 0.87
C GLU A 80 13.78 20.81 2.33
N GLY A 81 13.87 19.50 2.55
CA GLY A 81 14.08 18.90 3.88
C GLY A 81 12.85 18.89 4.80
N ARG A 82 11.75 19.52 4.39
CA ARG A 82 10.49 19.54 5.16
C ARG A 82 9.51 18.49 4.63
N PRO A 83 8.77 17.79 5.52
CA PRO A 83 7.75 16.86 5.07
C PRO A 83 6.68 17.58 4.23
N ILE A 84 6.12 16.92 3.23
CA ILE A 84 5.03 17.51 2.44
C ILE A 84 3.73 17.49 3.25
N ASP A 85 3.27 18.65 3.71
CA ASP A 85 2.03 18.78 4.49
C ASP A 85 0.77 18.46 3.69
N ARG A 86 0.79 18.69 2.36
CA ARG A 86 -0.39 18.61 1.48
C ARG A 86 -0.22 17.59 0.36
N LEU A 87 -0.38 16.31 0.70
CA LEU A 87 -0.34 15.21 -0.27
C LEU A 87 -1.36 15.35 -1.41
N ARG A 88 -2.51 16.01 -1.18
CA ARG A 88 -3.56 16.17 -2.20
C ARG A 88 -3.06 16.91 -3.44
N ARG A 89 -2.30 18.00 -3.27
CA ARG A 89 -1.79 18.76 -4.43
C ARG A 89 -0.78 17.93 -5.22
N ALA A 90 0.17 17.30 -4.53
CA ALA A 90 1.16 16.43 -5.16
C ALA A 90 0.50 15.28 -5.93
N TRP A 91 -0.56 14.67 -5.37
CA TRP A 91 -1.35 13.67 -6.07
C TRP A 91 -2.03 14.24 -7.32
N THR A 92 -2.72 15.38 -7.21
CA THR A 92 -3.39 16.00 -8.37
C THR A 92 -2.40 16.31 -9.49
N THR A 93 -1.22 16.85 -9.18
CA THR A 93 -0.17 17.12 -10.16
C THR A 93 0.30 15.82 -10.82
N ALA A 94 0.61 14.79 -10.04
CA ALA A 94 1.05 13.50 -10.57
C ALA A 94 -0.03 12.80 -11.42
N ARG A 95 -1.30 12.88 -11.01
CA ARG A 95 -2.46 12.35 -11.76
C ARG A 95 -2.60 13.03 -13.12
N LYS A 96 -2.56 14.37 -13.15
CA LYS A 96 -2.65 15.16 -14.38
C LYS A 96 -1.47 14.87 -15.30
N ALA A 97 -0.26 14.82 -14.78
CA ALA A 97 0.95 14.48 -15.55
C ALA A 97 0.90 13.05 -16.14
N ALA A 98 0.13 12.14 -15.52
CA ALA A 98 -0.11 10.79 -16.02
C ALA A 98 -1.31 10.69 -16.98
N GLY A 99 -2.02 11.79 -17.29
CA GLY A 99 -3.18 11.80 -18.17
C GLY A 99 -4.40 11.06 -17.60
N LEU A 100 -4.52 10.95 -16.27
CA LEU A 100 -5.60 10.19 -15.62
C LEU A 100 -6.78 11.10 -15.23
N GLY A 101 -8.01 10.58 -15.34
CA GLY A 101 -9.26 11.29 -14.98
C GLY A 101 -9.41 11.56 -13.48
N GLU A 102 -10.36 12.42 -13.11
CA GLU A 102 -10.53 12.91 -11.73
C GLU A 102 -10.99 11.83 -10.74
N GLU A 103 -11.68 10.83 -11.27
CA GLU A 103 -12.11 9.63 -10.55
C GLU A 103 -10.91 8.85 -9.98
N VAL A 104 -9.72 8.96 -10.58
CA VAL A 104 -8.53 8.25 -10.10
C VAL A 104 -7.97 8.91 -8.83
N THR A 105 -8.39 8.34 -7.70
CA THR A 105 -7.94 8.74 -6.36
C THR A 105 -6.93 7.75 -5.77
N PRO A 106 -6.16 8.14 -4.73
CA PRO A 106 -5.31 7.20 -4.01
C PRO A 106 -6.08 6.04 -3.38
N HIS A 107 -7.37 6.25 -3.09
CA HIS A 107 -8.27 5.24 -2.56
C HIS A 107 -8.56 4.17 -3.62
N ILE A 108 -8.85 4.57 -4.86
CA ILE A 108 -9.04 3.62 -5.97
C ILE A 108 -7.78 2.77 -6.19
N LEU A 109 -6.58 3.37 -6.18
CA LEU A 109 -5.35 2.58 -6.31
C LEU A 109 -5.21 1.49 -5.25
N ARG A 110 -5.66 1.78 -4.02
CA ARG A 110 -5.66 0.80 -2.92
C ARG A 110 -6.69 -0.30 -3.17
N HIS A 111 -7.88 0.04 -3.65
CA HIS A 111 -8.90 -0.93 -4.04
C HIS A 111 -8.42 -1.84 -5.18
N THR A 112 -7.83 -1.26 -6.23
CA THR A 112 -7.27 -2.02 -7.35
C THR A 112 -6.20 -3.02 -6.88
N PHE A 113 -5.30 -2.61 -5.98
CA PHE A 113 -4.34 -3.53 -5.38
C PHE A 113 -5.02 -4.68 -4.63
N ALA A 114 -6.03 -4.39 -3.80
CA ALA A 114 -6.75 -5.41 -3.04
C ALA A 114 -7.41 -6.43 -3.98
N THR A 115 -8.11 -5.94 -5.00
CA THR A 115 -8.76 -6.78 -6.01
C THR A 115 -7.77 -7.68 -6.74
N TRP A 116 -6.67 -7.15 -7.26
CA TRP A 116 -5.69 -7.97 -7.99
C TRP A 116 -5.07 -9.06 -7.13
N VAL A 117 -4.68 -8.72 -5.90
CA VAL A 117 -4.06 -9.70 -5.01
C VAL A 117 -5.06 -10.78 -4.58
N VAL A 118 -6.35 -10.45 -4.48
CA VAL A 118 -7.41 -11.43 -4.25
C VAL A 118 -7.66 -12.30 -5.49
N MET A 119 -7.64 -11.73 -6.69
CA MET A 119 -7.74 -12.47 -7.96
C MET A 119 -6.58 -13.44 -8.14
N ASP A 120 -5.39 -13.09 -7.66
CA ASP A 120 -4.20 -13.95 -7.61
C ASP A 120 -4.31 -15.06 -6.52
N GLY A 121 -5.48 -15.22 -5.87
CA GLY A 121 -5.75 -16.29 -4.89
C GLY A 121 -5.14 -16.06 -3.50
N VAL A 122 -4.56 -14.90 -3.22
CA VAL A 122 -3.91 -14.65 -1.92
C VAL A 122 -4.95 -14.62 -0.79
N PRO A 123 -4.70 -15.33 0.34
CA PRO A 123 -5.62 -15.32 1.49
C PRO A 123 -5.92 -13.91 2.01
N PHE A 124 -7.20 -13.65 2.33
CA PHE A 124 -7.65 -12.33 2.78
C PHE A 124 -6.90 -11.84 4.02
N SER A 125 -6.55 -12.73 4.95
CA SER A 125 -5.68 -12.43 6.09
C SER A 125 -4.35 -11.78 5.69
N LYS A 126 -3.66 -12.31 4.66
CA LYS A 126 -2.40 -11.75 4.15
C LYS A 126 -2.60 -10.40 3.47
N VAL A 127 -3.68 -10.26 2.68
CA VAL A 127 -4.04 -8.99 2.04
C VAL A 127 -4.35 -7.92 3.09
N ALA A 128 -5.08 -8.29 4.15
CA ALA A 128 -5.43 -7.43 5.25
C ALA A 128 -4.20 -6.93 6.02
N MET A 129 -3.22 -7.80 6.28
CA MET A 129 -1.93 -7.43 6.87
C MET A 129 -1.17 -6.43 5.98
N ALA A 130 -1.05 -6.72 4.68
CA ALA A 130 -0.37 -5.83 3.73
C ALA A 130 -1.03 -4.45 3.68
N LEU A 131 -2.36 -4.41 3.66
CA LEU A 131 -3.16 -3.19 3.62
C LEU A 131 -3.24 -2.47 4.98
N GLY A 132 -3.02 -3.14 6.11
CA GLY A 132 -3.26 -2.57 7.44
C GLY A 132 -4.75 -2.37 7.72
N THR A 133 -5.56 -3.39 7.39
CA THR A 133 -7.01 -3.45 7.61
C THR A 133 -7.40 -4.80 8.22
N THR A 134 -8.69 -5.04 8.44
CA THR A 134 -9.20 -6.35 8.88
C THR A 134 -9.51 -7.25 7.68
N GLU A 135 -9.46 -8.56 7.91
CA GLU A 135 -9.84 -9.58 6.91
C GLU A 135 -11.28 -9.39 6.42
N LYS A 136 -12.22 -9.14 7.34
CA LYS A 136 -13.62 -8.81 7.03
C LYS A 136 -13.75 -7.65 6.03
N VAL A 137 -12.94 -6.60 6.16
CA VAL A 137 -12.98 -5.47 5.22
C VAL A 137 -12.48 -5.88 3.83
N VAL A 138 -11.45 -6.74 3.74
CA VAL A 138 -10.97 -7.24 2.45
C VAL A 138 -12.01 -8.12 1.78
N GLU A 139 -12.63 -9.03 2.54
CA GLU A 139 -13.69 -9.90 2.06
C GLU A 139 -14.89 -9.10 1.54
N GLN A 140 -15.38 -8.12 2.30
CA GLN A 140 -16.50 -7.26 1.88
C GLN A 140 -16.21 -6.48 0.60
N VAL A 141 -14.98 -6.00 0.44
CA VAL A 141 -14.60 -5.10 -0.67
C VAL A 141 -14.18 -5.85 -1.93
N SER A 142 -13.48 -6.98 -1.80
CA SER A 142 -12.83 -7.66 -2.92
C SER A 142 -13.16 -9.15 -2.98
N GLY A 143 -13.89 -9.72 -2.03
CA GLY A 143 -14.10 -11.16 -1.92
C GLY A 143 -14.77 -11.80 -3.13
N HIS A 144 -15.68 -11.07 -3.78
CA HIS A 144 -16.36 -11.50 -5.01
C HIS A 144 -15.44 -11.69 -6.21
N HIS A 145 -14.20 -11.20 -6.17
CA HIS A 145 -13.21 -11.37 -7.24
C HIS A 145 -12.32 -12.61 -7.08
N ARG A 146 -12.57 -13.44 -6.05
CA ARG A 146 -11.89 -14.74 -5.91
C ARG A 146 -12.24 -15.64 -7.11
N PRO A 147 -11.27 -16.25 -7.79
CA PRO A 147 -11.53 -17.21 -8.87
C PRO A 147 -12.43 -18.36 -8.39
N GLU A 148 -12.25 -18.78 -7.14
CA GLU A 148 -12.93 -19.95 -6.58
C GLU A 148 -14.29 -19.63 -5.94
N HIS A 149 -14.73 -18.36 -5.91
CA HIS A 149 -15.93 -17.96 -5.16
C HIS A 149 -17.21 -18.69 -5.60
N LEU A 150 -17.27 -19.06 -6.89
CA LEU A 150 -18.41 -19.77 -7.47
C LEU A 150 -18.08 -21.22 -7.85
N LEU A 151 -16.82 -21.63 -7.80
CA LEU A 151 -16.40 -22.99 -8.17
C LEU A 151 -17.08 -24.03 -7.27
N SER A 152 -17.17 -23.79 -5.96
CA SER A 152 -17.88 -24.68 -5.05
C SER A 152 -19.39 -24.76 -5.33
N VAL A 153 -20.00 -23.66 -5.78
CA VAL A 153 -21.42 -23.60 -6.18
C VAL A 153 -21.64 -24.42 -7.44
N VAL A 154 -20.81 -24.21 -8.47
CA VAL A 154 -20.86 -24.99 -9.73
C VAL A 154 -20.62 -26.48 -9.48
N GLU A 155 -19.60 -26.84 -8.70
CA GLU A 155 -19.27 -28.23 -8.36
C GLU A 155 -20.35 -28.92 -7.52
N SER A 156 -21.11 -28.18 -6.70
CA SER A 156 -22.23 -28.74 -5.94
C SER A 156 -23.40 -29.14 -6.84
N VAL A 157 -23.57 -28.48 -7.99
CA VAL A 157 -24.57 -28.81 -9.00
C VAL A 157 -24.08 -30.00 -9.82
N SER A 158 -22.80 -30.02 -10.22
CA SER A 158 -22.21 -31.11 -11.01
C SER A 158 -22.21 -32.46 -10.29
N ARG A 159 -22.08 -32.49 -8.96
CA ARG A 159 -22.09 -33.72 -8.13
C ARG A 159 -23.48 -34.35 -7.92
N ARG A 160 -24.56 -33.74 -8.41
CA ARG A 160 -25.94 -34.27 -8.32
C ARG A 160 -26.36 -35.11 -9.54
N ARG A 161 -25.41 -35.71 -10.25
CA ARG A 161 -25.66 -36.69 -11.32
C ARG A 161 -25.11 -38.04 -10.90
#